data_AF-A0A2U8FRK1-F1
#
_entry.id   AF-A0A2U8FRK1-F1
#
_cell.length_a   1.000
_cell.length_b   1.000
_cell.length_c   1.000
_cell.angle_alpha   90.00
_cell.angle_beta   90.00
_cell.angle_gamma   90.00
#
_symmetry.space_group_name_H-M   'P 1'
#
loop_
_entity.id
_entity.type
_entity.pdbx_description
1 polymer ?
#
loop_
_entity_poly.entity_id
_entity_poly.type
_entity_poly.pdbx_seq_one_letter_code
_entity_poly.pdbx_strand_id
1 'polypeptide(L)'
;MHLTPEEERYKQKIRTEINGLVGAYLTLTEPDYKRLMDKVEAETLAQIVQARQAGRSPFQMEQDRVDAANRLIAQERDIELNGYHMSAPDFNRFLPTLSEVSFMPDLAGLTLGCMPIVDALFMASSPDYRVANEGLDALMGVCDNLAVGGFVRALSRNYEVLRRSRMLKNHDVHAVGSRHACPTCSKLDGSYMPIEGMLHLYELNMVPFPHELPSDDQAAWCPGPTLLFAANDVFGLRS
;
A
#
# COMPACT_ATOMS: atom_id res chain seq x y z
N MET A 1 17.52 -35.77 -21.56
CA MET A 1 16.22 -35.72 -20.87
C MET A 1 15.15 -36.00 -21.90
N HIS A 2 14.27 -36.99 -21.70
CA HIS A 2 13.13 -37.20 -22.61
C HIS A 2 11.99 -36.29 -22.19
N LEU A 3 11.50 -35.47 -23.14
CA LEU A 3 10.37 -34.60 -22.98
C LEU A 3 9.07 -35.33 -23.36
N THR A 4 8.00 -35.03 -22.65
CA THR A 4 6.66 -35.50 -23.03
C THR A 4 6.15 -34.68 -24.22
N PRO A 5 5.14 -35.17 -24.96
CA PRO A 5 4.55 -34.41 -26.06
C PRO A 5 4.03 -33.02 -25.65
N GLU A 6 3.56 -32.87 -24.40
CA GLU A 6 3.13 -31.58 -23.87
C GLU A 6 4.30 -30.64 -23.62
N GLU A 7 5.41 -31.13 -23.08
CA GLU A 7 6.59 -30.31 -22.81
C GLU A 7 7.31 -29.88 -24.10
N GLU A 8 7.25 -30.70 -25.15
CA GLU A 8 7.75 -30.25 -26.46
C GLU A 8 6.87 -29.17 -27.07
N ARG A 9 5.54 -29.24 -26.88
CA ARG A 9 4.66 -28.13 -27.25
C ARG A 9 4.98 -26.87 -26.47
N TYR A 10 5.27 -26.99 -25.17
CA TYR A 10 5.69 -25.87 -24.33
C TYR A 10 6.97 -25.23 -24.84
N LYS A 11 7.99 -26.05 -25.12
CA LYS A 11 9.27 -25.60 -25.68
C LYS A 11 9.09 -24.88 -27.03
N GLN A 12 8.25 -25.42 -27.90
CA GLN A 12 7.96 -24.82 -29.20
C GLN A 12 7.19 -23.49 -29.07
N LYS A 13 6.27 -23.37 -28.11
CA LYS A 13 5.58 -22.11 -27.79
C LYS A 13 6.58 -21.03 -27.41
N ILE A 14 7.43 -21.28 -26.40
CA ILE A 14 8.41 -20.28 -25.92
C ILE A 14 9.34 -19.85 -27.04
N ARG A 15 9.82 -20.80 -27.86
CA ARG A 15 10.65 -20.50 -29.03
C ARG A 15 9.95 -19.56 -30.02
N THR A 16 8.66 -19.79 -30.27
CA THR A 16 7.85 -18.96 -31.18
C THR A 16 7.66 -17.55 -30.62
N GLU A 17 7.39 -17.43 -29.33
CA GLU A 17 7.20 -16.15 -28.65
C GLU A 17 8.47 -15.31 -28.64
N ILE A 18 9.62 -15.90 -28.29
CA ILE A 18 10.92 -15.21 -28.33
C ILE A 18 11.27 -14.78 -29.75
N ASN A 19 11.04 -15.62 -30.75
CA ASN A 19 11.29 -15.25 -32.15
C ASN A 19 10.42 -14.07 -32.59
N GLY A 20 9.15 -14.03 -32.14
CA GLY A 20 8.27 -12.89 -32.38
C GLY A 20 8.80 -11.60 -31.74
N LEU A 21 9.26 -11.66 -30.49
CA LEU A 21 9.82 -10.51 -29.79
C LEU A 21 11.14 -10.01 -30.39
N VAL A 22 12.07 -10.93 -30.70
CA VAL A 22 13.34 -10.58 -31.33
C VAL A 22 13.12 -9.97 -32.71
N GLY A 23 12.31 -10.62 -33.55
CA GLY A 23 12.06 -10.15 -34.92
C GLY A 23 11.34 -8.80 -34.99
N ALA A 24 10.52 -8.46 -33.98
CA ALA A 24 9.80 -7.19 -33.94
C ALA A 24 10.61 -6.03 -33.35
N TYR A 25 11.53 -6.30 -32.41
CA TYR A 25 12.11 -5.24 -31.57
C TYR A 25 13.65 -5.21 -31.53
N LEU A 26 14.34 -6.22 -32.05
CA LEU A 26 15.79 -6.34 -31.92
C LEU A 26 16.47 -6.66 -33.26
N THR A 27 17.64 -6.07 -33.49
CA THR A 27 18.55 -6.50 -34.56
C THR A 27 19.76 -7.15 -33.90
N LEU A 28 19.83 -8.47 -33.98
CA LEU A 28 20.92 -9.25 -33.39
C LEU A 28 21.86 -9.76 -34.48
N THR A 29 23.15 -9.81 -34.16
CA THR A 29 24.10 -10.55 -34.98
C THR A 29 23.81 -12.04 -34.86
N GLU A 30 24.19 -12.84 -35.86
CA GLU A 30 23.99 -14.29 -35.84
C GLU A 30 24.61 -14.96 -34.60
N PRO A 31 25.84 -14.60 -34.14
CA PRO A 31 26.39 -15.10 -32.88
C PRO A 31 25.54 -14.75 -31.64
N ASP A 32 25.00 -13.53 -31.56
CA ASP A 32 24.22 -13.08 -30.41
C ASP A 32 22.83 -13.72 -30.38
N TYR A 33 22.21 -13.88 -31.54
CA TYR A 33 20.96 -14.62 -31.68
C TYR A 33 21.12 -16.07 -31.22
N LYS A 34 22.22 -16.73 -31.63
CA LYS A 34 22.51 -18.09 -31.19
C LYS A 34 22.65 -18.19 -29.67
N ARG A 35 23.44 -17.29 -29.05
CA ARG A 35 23.60 -17.25 -27.58
C ARG A 35 22.27 -17.03 -26.86
N LEU A 36 21.42 -16.15 -27.39
CA LEU A 36 20.08 -15.91 -26.84
C LEU A 36 19.23 -17.18 -26.88
N MET A 37 19.18 -17.85 -28.04
CA MET A 37 18.38 -19.06 -28.21
C MET A 37 18.88 -20.22 -27.34
N ASP A 38 20.20 -20.39 -27.19
CA ASP A 38 20.79 -21.38 -26.30
C ASP A 38 20.38 -21.12 -24.83
N LYS A 39 20.38 -19.85 -24.41
CA LYS A 39 19.93 -19.44 -23.06
C LYS A 39 18.43 -19.69 -22.87
N VAL A 40 17.60 -19.30 -23.82
CA VAL A 40 16.15 -19.52 -23.80
C VAL A 40 15.83 -21.00 -23.69
N GLU A 41 16.53 -21.85 -24.45
CA GLU A 41 16.36 -23.29 -24.40
C GLU A 41 16.72 -23.86 -23.02
N ALA A 42 17.85 -23.44 -22.45
CA ALA A 42 18.27 -23.84 -21.10
C ALA A 42 17.25 -23.43 -20.02
N GLU A 43 16.77 -22.17 -20.04
CA GLU A 43 15.78 -21.68 -19.09
C GLU A 43 14.42 -22.37 -19.24
N THR A 44 14.00 -22.66 -20.48
CA THR A 44 12.77 -23.40 -20.77
C THR A 44 12.82 -24.81 -20.19
N LEU A 45 13.96 -25.50 -20.34
CA LEU A 45 14.17 -26.82 -19.76
C LEU A 45 14.15 -26.77 -18.23
N ALA A 46 14.73 -25.74 -17.62
CA ALA A 46 14.67 -25.54 -16.16
C ALA A 46 13.23 -25.36 -15.67
N GLN A 47 12.40 -24.58 -16.38
CA GLN A 47 10.98 -24.40 -16.05
C GLN A 47 10.19 -25.71 -16.17
N ILE A 48 10.47 -26.53 -17.19
CA ILE A 48 9.86 -27.86 -17.34
C ILE A 48 10.23 -28.77 -16.15
N VAL A 49 11.50 -28.78 -15.75
CA VAL A 49 11.96 -29.57 -14.58
C VAL A 49 11.27 -29.10 -13.30
N GLN A 50 11.15 -27.79 -13.10
CA GLN A 50 10.45 -27.22 -11.95
C GLN A 50 8.97 -27.63 -11.92
N ALA A 51 8.28 -27.60 -13.07
CA ALA A 51 6.89 -28.03 -13.19
C ALA A 51 6.71 -29.51 -12.82
N ARG A 52 7.60 -30.37 -13.33
CA ARG A 52 7.62 -31.80 -12.97
C ARG A 52 7.79 -32.01 -11.47
N GLN A 53 8.74 -31.30 -10.85
CA GLN A 53 8.98 -31.40 -9.40
C GLN A 53 7.78 -30.96 -8.58
N ALA A 54 7.00 -30.00 -9.07
CA ALA A 54 5.77 -29.55 -8.45
C ALA A 54 4.56 -30.47 -8.75
N GLY A 55 4.71 -31.50 -9.58
CA GLY A 55 3.61 -32.37 -10.02
C GLY A 55 2.60 -31.66 -10.94
N ARG A 56 3.05 -30.63 -11.67
CA ARG A 56 2.22 -29.78 -12.54
C ARG A 56 2.76 -29.74 -13.95
N SER A 57 1.94 -29.31 -14.90
CA SER A 57 2.42 -29.07 -16.26
C SER A 57 3.06 -27.68 -16.39
N PRO A 58 4.04 -27.49 -17.29
CA PRO A 58 4.68 -26.19 -17.48
C PRO A 58 3.69 -25.11 -17.95
N PHE A 59 2.64 -25.49 -18.69
CA PHE A 59 1.54 -24.60 -19.05
C PHE A 59 0.74 -24.13 -17.82
N GLN A 60 0.43 -25.03 -16.89
CA GLN A 60 -0.26 -24.67 -15.64
C GLN A 60 0.58 -23.71 -14.80
N MET A 61 1.88 -23.96 -14.66
CA MET A 61 2.78 -23.04 -13.96
C MET A 61 2.92 -21.68 -14.65
N GLU A 62 2.89 -21.63 -15.98
CA GLU A 62 2.86 -20.38 -16.72
C GLU A 62 1.54 -19.62 -16.48
N GLN A 63 0.41 -20.30 -16.61
CA GLN A 63 -0.90 -19.69 -16.38
C GLN A 63 -1.02 -19.10 -14.97
N ASP A 64 -0.57 -19.83 -13.94
CA ASP A 64 -0.54 -19.33 -12.57
C ASP A 64 0.29 -18.06 -12.40
N ARG A 65 1.45 -17.98 -13.08
CA ARG A 65 2.29 -16.78 -13.08
C ARG A 65 1.58 -15.61 -13.76
N VAL A 66 0.92 -15.87 -14.89
CA VAL A 66 0.14 -14.87 -15.62
C VAL A 66 -1.04 -14.38 -14.78
N ASP A 67 -1.78 -15.28 -14.15
CA ASP A 67 -2.91 -14.94 -13.28
C ASP A 67 -2.45 -14.16 -12.05
N ALA A 68 -1.30 -14.52 -11.46
CA ALA A 68 -0.69 -13.76 -10.38
C ALA A 68 -0.30 -12.35 -10.82
N ALA A 69 0.35 -12.21 -11.99
CA ALA A 69 0.70 -10.91 -12.55
C ALA A 69 -0.54 -10.06 -12.86
N ASN A 70 -1.59 -10.65 -13.44
CA ASN A 70 -2.85 -9.97 -13.73
C ASN A 70 -3.57 -9.50 -12.46
N ARG A 71 -3.53 -10.28 -11.38
CA ARG A 71 -4.06 -9.86 -10.07
C ARG A 71 -3.31 -8.65 -9.53
N LEU A 72 -1.98 -8.63 -9.64
CA LEU A 72 -1.18 -7.47 -9.22
C LEU A 72 -1.49 -6.23 -10.05
N ILE A 73 -1.60 -6.36 -11.38
CA ILE A 73 -1.98 -5.26 -12.28
C ILE A 73 -3.39 -4.76 -11.95
N ALA A 74 -4.35 -5.66 -11.71
CA ALA A 74 -5.70 -5.27 -11.33
C ALA A 74 -5.71 -4.50 -10.01
N GLN A 75 -4.90 -4.94 -9.04
CA GLN A 75 -4.75 -4.24 -7.76
C GLN A 75 -4.11 -2.86 -7.93
N GLU A 76 -3.03 -2.73 -8.70
CA GLU A 76 -2.39 -1.44 -8.99
C GLU A 76 -3.39 -0.48 -9.67
N ARG A 77 -4.15 -0.96 -10.65
CA ARG A 77 -5.18 -0.15 -11.35
C ARG A 77 -6.32 0.25 -10.43
N ASP A 78 -6.74 -0.63 -9.53
CA ASP A 78 -7.77 -0.31 -8.53
C ASP A 78 -7.30 0.82 -7.61
N ILE A 79 -6.04 0.78 -7.15
CA ILE A 79 -5.44 1.84 -6.32
C ILE A 79 -5.27 3.14 -7.09
N GLU A 80 -4.92 3.08 -8.38
CA GLU A 80 -4.84 4.26 -9.24
C GLU A 80 -6.20 4.94 -9.38
N LEU A 81 -7.24 4.16 -9.68
CA LEU A 81 -8.59 4.64 -10.00
C LEU A 81 -9.39 5.04 -8.75
N ASN A 82 -9.35 4.20 -7.71
CA ASN A 82 -10.22 4.30 -6.53
C ASN A 82 -9.45 4.76 -5.28
N GLY A 83 -8.12 4.72 -5.30
CA GLY A 83 -7.30 4.98 -4.12
C GLY A 83 -7.08 3.74 -3.25
N TYR A 84 -6.23 3.88 -2.24
CA TYR A 84 -6.07 2.85 -1.22
C TYR A 84 -6.89 3.27 0.01
N HIS A 85 -7.73 2.37 0.48
CA HIS A 85 -8.47 2.53 1.72
C HIS A 85 -7.91 1.62 2.79
N MET A 86 -7.72 2.16 3.98
CA MET A 86 -7.19 1.40 5.10
C MET A 86 -8.17 0.28 5.48
N SER A 87 -7.66 -0.95 5.51
CA SER A 87 -8.44 -2.12 5.90
C SER A 87 -8.55 -2.22 7.43
N ALA A 88 -9.54 -2.95 7.96
CA ALA A 88 -9.62 -3.21 9.40
C ALA A 88 -8.35 -3.91 9.96
N PRO A 89 -7.73 -4.90 9.26
CA PRO A 89 -6.44 -5.43 9.66
C PRO A 89 -5.30 -4.40 9.72
N ASP A 90 -5.30 -3.41 8.82
CA ASP A 90 -4.32 -2.33 8.86
C ASP A 90 -4.61 -1.38 10.03
N PHE A 91 -5.88 -1.01 10.25
CA PHE A 91 -6.30 -0.17 11.38
C PHE A 91 -5.90 -0.78 12.73
N ASN A 92 -6.09 -2.09 12.89
CA ASN A 92 -5.77 -2.81 14.12
C ASN A 92 -4.28 -2.74 14.50
N ARG A 93 -3.38 -2.46 13.55
CA ARG A 93 -1.96 -2.25 13.83
C ARG A 93 -1.71 -0.99 14.65
N PHE A 94 -2.63 -0.02 14.61
CA PHE A 94 -2.51 1.25 15.32
C PHE A 94 -3.15 1.24 16.71
N LEU A 95 -3.77 0.14 17.15
CA LEU A 95 -4.36 0.07 18.50
C LEU A 95 -3.35 0.42 19.61
N PRO A 96 -2.07 0.00 19.56
CA PRO A 96 -1.07 0.44 20.53
C PRO A 96 -0.91 1.96 20.54
N THR A 97 -0.73 2.58 19.38
CA THR A 97 -0.62 4.05 19.25
C THR A 97 -1.87 4.75 19.77
N LEU A 98 -3.06 4.25 19.44
CA LEU A 98 -4.32 4.83 19.90
C LEU A 98 -4.47 4.72 21.42
N SER A 99 -4.00 3.63 22.03
CA SER A 99 -4.06 3.43 23.48
C SER A 99 -3.16 4.38 24.28
N GLU A 100 -2.17 5.00 23.63
CA GLU A 100 -1.27 5.98 24.25
C GLU A 100 -1.83 7.41 24.23
N VAL A 101 -2.87 7.67 23.44
CA VAL A 101 -3.51 8.99 23.34
C VAL A 101 -4.46 9.18 24.53
N SER A 102 -4.26 10.23 25.34
CA SER A 102 -4.89 10.34 26.65
C SER A 102 -6.42 10.45 26.62
N PHE A 103 -6.97 11.01 25.54
CA PHE A 103 -8.41 11.19 25.35
C PHE A 103 -9.07 10.07 24.54
N MET A 104 -8.33 9.02 24.18
CA MET A 104 -8.88 7.86 23.50
C MET A 104 -9.74 7.05 24.47
N PRO A 105 -10.93 6.55 24.05
CA PRO A 105 -11.73 5.67 24.89
C PRO A 105 -11.04 4.32 25.11
N ASP A 106 -11.47 3.59 26.15
CA ASP A 106 -10.98 2.22 26.40
C ASP A 106 -11.26 1.32 25.18
N LEU A 107 -10.20 0.92 24.48
CA LEU A 107 -10.29 0.14 23.25
C LEU A 107 -10.87 -1.26 23.48
N ALA A 108 -10.83 -1.80 24.70
CA ALA A 108 -11.45 -3.08 25.03
C ALA A 108 -12.95 -2.95 25.37
N GLY A 109 -13.47 -1.73 25.46
CA GLY A 109 -14.83 -1.45 25.88
C GLY A 109 -15.88 -1.53 24.76
N LEU A 110 -17.11 -1.25 25.17
CA LEU A 110 -18.28 -1.16 24.30
C LEU A 110 -18.84 0.26 24.35
N THR A 111 -19.44 0.70 23.24
CA THR A 111 -20.27 1.91 23.22
C THR A 111 -21.57 1.71 23.99
N LEU A 112 -22.32 2.80 24.21
CA LEU A 112 -23.66 2.74 24.82
C LEU A 112 -24.64 1.88 24.01
N GLY A 113 -24.41 1.73 22.70
CA GLY A 113 -25.17 0.86 21.80
C GLY A 113 -24.66 -0.58 21.72
N CYS A 114 -23.77 -1.00 22.63
CA CYS A 114 -23.13 -2.32 22.66
C CYS A 114 -22.23 -2.65 21.44
N MET A 115 -21.81 -1.65 20.67
CA MET A 115 -20.83 -1.83 19.59
C MET A 115 -19.41 -1.85 20.20
N PRO A 116 -18.49 -2.70 19.74
CA PRO A 116 -17.08 -2.60 20.14
C PRO A 116 -16.50 -1.23 19.81
N ILE A 117 -15.77 -0.62 20.76
CA ILE A 117 -15.21 0.73 20.57
C ILE A 117 -14.25 0.76 19.38
N VAL A 118 -13.45 -0.28 19.16
CA VAL A 118 -12.55 -0.41 18.00
C VAL A 118 -13.32 -0.34 16.68
N ASP A 119 -14.48 -0.98 16.59
CA ASP A 119 -15.30 -0.96 15.38
C ASP A 119 -15.86 0.43 15.12
N ALA A 120 -16.33 1.11 16.17
CA ALA A 120 -16.80 2.49 16.09
C ALA A 120 -15.69 3.46 15.65
N LEU A 121 -14.46 3.28 16.16
CA LEU A 121 -13.29 4.07 15.76
C LEU A 121 -12.91 3.81 14.30
N PHE A 122 -12.91 2.55 13.87
CA PHE A 122 -12.63 2.20 12.47
C PHE A 122 -13.67 2.83 11.53
N MET A 123 -14.96 2.72 11.88
CA MET A 123 -16.05 3.38 11.14
C MET A 123 -15.87 4.89 11.09
N ALA A 124 -15.58 5.55 12.22
CA ALA A 124 -15.35 7.00 12.29
C ALA A 124 -14.18 7.49 11.41
N SER A 125 -13.22 6.60 11.16
CA SER A 125 -12.06 6.83 10.32
C SER A 125 -12.36 6.73 8.81
N SER A 126 -13.54 6.24 8.44
CA SER A 126 -13.97 6.02 7.05
C SER A 126 -14.00 7.32 6.23
N PRO A 127 -13.64 7.27 4.93
CA PRO A 127 -13.85 8.38 4.01
C PRO A 127 -15.33 8.55 3.62
N ASP A 128 -16.16 7.51 3.78
CA ASP A 128 -17.61 7.62 3.57
C ASP A 128 -18.24 8.38 4.73
N TYR A 129 -18.81 9.55 4.43
CA TYR A 129 -19.39 10.46 5.42
C TYR A 129 -20.50 9.82 6.25
N ARG A 130 -21.34 8.97 5.65
CA ARG A 130 -22.43 8.30 6.35
C ARG A 130 -21.88 7.27 7.35
N VAL A 131 -20.96 6.42 6.88
CA VAL A 131 -20.30 5.41 7.73
C VAL A 131 -19.53 6.08 8.87
N ALA A 132 -18.83 7.17 8.55
CA ALA A 132 -18.08 7.91 9.54
C ALA A 132 -18.98 8.52 10.62
N ASN A 133 -20.10 9.13 10.23
CA ASN A 133 -21.05 9.66 11.19
C ASN A 133 -21.68 8.58 12.06
N GLU A 134 -22.00 7.41 11.51
CA GLU A 134 -22.49 6.27 12.32
C GLU A 134 -21.48 5.86 13.39
N GLY A 135 -20.18 5.84 13.05
CA GLY A 135 -19.11 5.60 14.03
C GLY A 135 -19.01 6.71 15.08
N LEU A 136 -19.08 7.98 14.67
CA LEU A 136 -19.03 9.13 15.58
C LEU A 136 -20.24 9.18 16.53
N ASP A 137 -21.42 8.84 16.02
CA ASP A 137 -22.66 8.79 16.78
C ASP A 137 -22.59 7.68 17.83
N ALA A 138 -22.03 6.53 17.48
CA ALA A 138 -21.80 5.43 18.42
C ALA A 138 -20.83 5.82 19.55
N LEU A 139 -19.88 6.73 19.29
CA LEU A 139 -18.93 7.23 20.30
C LEU A 139 -19.50 8.33 21.20
N MET A 140 -20.69 8.87 20.89
CA MET A 140 -21.33 9.90 21.72
C MET A 140 -21.60 9.38 23.13
N GLY A 141 -21.22 10.18 24.13
CA GLY A 141 -21.36 9.82 25.55
C GLY A 141 -20.29 8.88 26.08
N VAL A 142 -19.34 8.44 25.24
CA VAL A 142 -18.18 7.63 25.63
C VAL A 142 -16.90 8.48 25.72
N CYS A 143 -16.71 9.39 24.77
CA CYS A 143 -15.54 10.27 24.67
C CYS A 143 -15.90 11.58 23.96
N ASP A 144 -14.92 12.50 23.83
CA ASP A 144 -15.02 13.61 22.87
C ASP A 144 -14.93 13.03 21.44
N ASN A 145 -16.08 12.69 20.88
CA ASN A 145 -16.17 12.03 19.59
C ASN A 145 -15.62 12.89 18.43
N LEU A 146 -15.63 14.22 18.55
CA LEU A 146 -15.06 15.11 17.54
C LEU A 146 -13.52 15.06 17.57
N ALA A 147 -12.93 15.13 18.76
CA ALA A 147 -11.47 15.02 18.91
C ALA A 147 -10.97 13.63 18.49
N VAL A 148 -11.58 12.57 19.02
CA VAL A 148 -11.26 11.17 18.70
C VAL A 148 -11.46 10.88 17.21
N GLY A 149 -12.61 11.27 16.67
CA GLY A 149 -12.95 11.11 15.26
C GLY A 149 -11.97 11.82 14.32
N GLY A 150 -11.63 13.06 14.65
CA GLY A 150 -10.63 13.84 13.91
C GLY A 150 -9.26 13.17 13.94
N PHE A 151 -8.83 12.67 15.10
CA PHE A 151 -7.57 11.98 15.28
C PHE A 151 -7.50 10.71 14.42
N VAL A 152 -8.45 9.78 14.56
CA VAL A 152 -8.42 8.52 13.79
C VAL A 152 -8.53 8.77 12.29
N ARG A 153 -9.29 9.78 11.86
CA ARG A 153 -9.38 10.14 10.43
C ARG A 153 -8.07 10.73 9.89
N ALA A 154 -7.38 11.56 10.68
CA ALA A 154 -6.08 12.08 10.29
C ALA A 154 -5.03 10.96 10.17
N LEU A 155 -5.06 10.00 11.10
CA LEU A 155 -4.22 8.80 11.07
C LEU A 155 -4.47 8.00 9.78
N SER A 156 -5.74 7.65 9.50
CA SER A 156 -6.13 6.92 8.29
C SER A 156 -5.67 7.62 7.03
N ARG A 157 -5.99 8.92 6.89
CA ARG A 157 -5.64 9.69 5.70
C ARG A 157 -4.12 9.71 5.46
N ASN A 158 -3.33 9.95 6.51
CA ASN A 158 -1.87 10.02 6.36
C ASN A 158 -1.29 8.66 5.97
N TYR A 159 -1.74 7.57 6.61
CA TYR A 159 -1.32 6.22 6.26
C TYR A 159 -1.74 5.84 4.83
N GLU A 160 -2.96 6.18 4.43
CA GLU A 160 -3.47 5.88 3.09
C GLU A 160 -2.67 6.60 1.99
N VAL A 161 -2.33 7.87 2.19
CA VAL A 161 -1.47 8.62 1.27
C VAL A 161 -0.10 7.96 1.14
N LEU A 162 0.53 7.57 2.25
CA LEU A 162 1.84 6.90 2.24
C LEU A 162 1.77 5.54 1.53
N ARG A 163 0.75 4.72 1.85
CA ARG A 163 0.54 3.40 1.25
C ARG A 163 0.28 3.49 -0.25
N ARG A 164 -0.61 4.39 -0.66
CA ARG A 164 -0.89 4.64 -2.08
C ARG A 164 0.38 5.14 -2.79
N SER A 165 1.12 6.06 -2.18
CA SER A 165 2.36 6.58 -2.79
C SER A 165 3.41 5.50 -2.98
N ARG A 166 3.57 4.58 -2.01
CA ARG A 166 4.45 3.41 -2.14
C ARG A 166 4.01 2.47 -3.26
N MET A 167 2.71 2.19 -3.35
CA MET A 167 2.14 1.34 -4.42
C MET A 167 2.36 1.96 -5.81
N LEU A 168 2.26 3.28 -5.91
CA LEU A 168 2.58 4.05 -7.13
C LEU A 168 4.09 4.27 -7.34
N LYS A 169 4.95 3.65 -6.51
CA LYS A 169 6.40 3.70 -6.59
C LYS A 169 7.01 5.10 -6.44
N ASN A 170 6.30 6.03 -5.79
CA ASN A 170 6.88 7.33 -5.43
C ASN A 170 7.95 7.15 -4.33
N HIS A 171 8.96 8.02 -4.32
CA HIS A 171 9.99 8.03 -3.27
C HIS A 171 9.59 8.88 -2.06
N ASP A 172 8.91 9.99 -2.30
CA ASP A 172 8.57 10.98 -1.28
C ASP A 172 7.08 11.33 -1.28
N VAL A 173 6.63 11.90 -0.18
CA VAL A 173 5.41 12.72 -0.09
C VAL A 173 5.78 14.16 0.21
N HIS A 174 4.98 15.09 -0.28
CA HIS A 174 5.16 16.52 -0.04
C HIS A 174 4.27 16.96 1.13
N ALA A 175 4.85 17.55 2.16
CA ALA A 175 4.12 18.14 3.26
C ALA A 175 3.66 19.56 2.90
N VAL A 176 2.36 19.79 2.98
CA VAL A 176 1.74 21.10 2.80
C VAL A 176 1.18 21.59 4.14
N GLY A 177 1.38 22.87 4.42
CA GLY A 177 0.93 23.55 5.61
C GLY A 177 -0.56 23.31 5.88
N SER A 178 -0.86 22.97 7.13
CA SER A 178 -2.23 22.87 7.64
C SER A 178 -2.44 23.98 8.66
N ARG A 179 -3.55 24.72 8.54
CA ARG A 179 -3.93 25.75 9.52
C ARG A 179 -4.18 25.18 10.93
N HIS A 180 -4.35 23.87 11.03
CA HIS A 180 -4.57 23.15 12.28
C HIS A 180 -3.29 22.49 12.81
N ALA A 181 -2.17 22.61 12.09
CA ALA A 181 -0.88 22.10 12.55
C ALA A 181 -0.32 22.96 13.69
N CYS A 182 0.32 22.31 14.65
CA CYS A 182 1.04 22.99 15.71
C CYS A 182 2.29 23.72 15.15
N PRO A 183 2.88 24.68 15.88
CA PRO A 183 4.03 25.46 15.41
C PRO A 183 5.23 24.60 14.98
N THR A 184 5.41 23.41 15.57
CA THR A 184 6.46 22.47 15.17
C THR A 184 6.14 21.83 13.83
N CYS A 185 4.91 21.33 13.66
CA CYS A 185 4.47 20.70 12.41
C CYS A 185 4.38 21.69 11.25
N SER A 186 4.04 22.95 11.51
CA SER A 186 3.98 23.99 10.47
C SER A 186 5.34 24.28 9.83
N LYS A 187 6.45 23.96 10.50
CA LYS A 187 7.81 24.09 9.92
C LYS A 187 8.11 23.05 8.83
N LEU A 188 7.26 22.03 8.69
CA LEU A 188 7.40 20.99 7.67
C LEU A 188 6.74 21.40 6.34
N ASP A 189 6.08 22.55 6.28
CA ASP A 189 5.48 23.05 5.04
C ASP A 189 6.54 23.21 3.94
N GLY A 190 6.28 22.66 2.76
CA GLY A 190 7.20 22.64 1.63
C GLY A 190 8.23 21.50 1.65
N SER A 191 8.28 20.68 2.71
CA SER A 191 9.27 19.60 2.84
C SER A 191 8.85 18.33 2.09
N TYR A 192 9.85 17.59 1.60
CA TYR A 192 9.68 16.25 1.06
C TYR A 192 10.09 15.21 2.11
N MET A 193 9.23 14.24 2.37
CA MET A 193 9.45 13.20 3.38
C MET A 193 9.52 11.82 2.72
N PRO A 194 10.57 11.02 2.98
CA PRO A 194 10.71 9.68 2.42
C PRO A 194 9.58 8.75 2.84
N ILE A 195 8.91 8.11 1.87
CA ILE A 195 7.75 7.26 2.12
C ILE A 195 8.10 6.06 2.99
N GLU A 196 9.20 5.36 2.69
CA GLU A 196 9.61 4.17 3.47
C GLU A 196 9.97 4.53 4.91
N GLY A 197 10.64 5.67 5.13
CA GLY A 197 10.95 6.14 6.47
C GLY A 197 9.69 6.45 7.28
N MET A 198 8.73 7.12 6.66
CA MET A 198 7.44 7.42 7.29
C MET A 198 6.64 6.15 7.57
N LEU A 199 6.51 5.23 6.60
CA LEU A 199 5.80 3.96 6.82
C LEU A 199 6.45 3.11 7.91
N HIS A 200 7.78 3.11 8.00
CA HIS A 200 8.50 2.41 9.06
C HIS A 200 8.16 2.96 10.45
N LEU A 201 8.02 4.28 10.59
CA LEU A 201 7.57 4.89 11.85
C LEU A 201 6.15 4.42 12.24
N TYR A 202 5.25 4.27 11.27
CA TYR A 202 3.90 3.72 11.51
C TYR A 202 3.97 2.25 11.97
N GLU A 203 4.87 1.44 11.38
CA GLU A 203 5.07 0.04 11.76
C GLU A 203 5.66 -0.12 13.17
N LEU A 204 6.44 0.86 13.63
CA LEU A 204 7.01 0.91 14.98
C LEU A 204 6.08 1.53 16.03
N ASN A 205 4.82 1.84 15.68
CA ASN A 205 3.88 2.61 16.53
C ASN A 205 4.37 4.03 16.89
N MET A 206 5.38 4.54 16.19
CA MET A 206 5.94 5.88 16.37
C MET A 206 5.32 6.86 15.38
N VAL A 207 3.98 6.91 15.33
CA VAL A 207 3.25 7.69 14.34
C VAL A 207 3.63 9.18 14.48
N PRO A 208 4.23 9.80 13.45
CA PRO A 208 4.64 11.19 13.53
C PRO A 208 3.43 12.14 13.52
N PHE A 209 2.38 11.80 12.77
CA PHE A 209 1.13 12.55 12.70
C PHE A 209 -0.07 11.62 12.47
N PRO A 210 -1.22 11.84 13.12
CA PRO A 210 -1.48 12.87 14.13
C PRO A 210 -0.77 12.57 15.44
N HIS A 211 -0.65 13.58 16.30
CA HIS A 211 -0.10 13.43 17.65
C HIS A 211 -0.87 14.31 18.65
N GLU A 212 -0.85 13.89 19.91
CA GLU A 212 -1.46 14.66 21.00
C GLU A 212 -0.68 15.97 21.26
N LEU A 213 -1.38 16.98 21.75
CA LEU A 213 -0.80 18.24 22.22
C LEU A 213 -0.93 18.31 23.75
N PRO A 214 0.10 18.81 24.47
CA PRO A 214 -0.02 19.02 25.91
C PRO A 214 -1.17 19.99 26.21
N SER A 215 -2.16 19.54 26.98
CA SER A 215 -3.31 20.33 27.39
C SER A 215 -3.87 19.74 28.68
N ASP A 216 -4.03 20.58 29.70
CA ASP A 216 -4.49 20.13 31.02
C ASP A 216 -6.02 20.00 31.10
N ASP A 217 -6.76 20.69 30.22
CA ASP A 217 -8.21 20.89 30.34
C ASP A 217 -9.04 20.31 29.19
N GLN A 218 -8.44 20.05 28.02
CA GLN A 218 -9.18 19.66 26.80
C GLN A 218 -8.40 18.66 25.94
N ALA A 219 -9.11 17.79 25.23
CA ALA A 219 -8.56 16.91 24.20
C ALA A 219 -7.95 17.74 23.06
N ALA A 220 -6.64 18.00 23.14
CA ALA A 220 -5.90 18.79 22.18
C ALA A 220 -4.99 17.88 21.35
N TRP A 221 -5.04 18.04 20.03
CA TRP A 221 -4.23 17.22 19.13
C TRP A 221 -3.86 17.99 17.86
N CYS A 222 -2.84 17.50 17.18
CA CYS A 222 -2.33 18.05 15.95
C CYS A 222 -2.50 17.02 14.82
N PRO A 223 -3.15 17.36 13.70
CA PRO A 223 -3.23 16.49 12.53
C PRO A 223 -1.91 16.37 11.76
N GLY A 224 -0.92 17.21 12.07
CA GLY A 224 0.29 17.38 11.27
C GLY A 224 0.07 18.17 9.98
N PRO A 225 1.08 18.22 9.09
CA PRO A 225 0.92 18.75 7.74
C PRO A 225 -0.01 17.86 6.91
N THR A 226 -0.60 18.42 5.86
CA THR A 226 -1.31 17.64 4.84
C THR A 226 -0.29 16.96 3.94
N LEU A 227 -0.30 15.63 3.89
CA LEU A 227 0.59 14.86 3.01
C LEU A 227 -0.04 14.78 1.61
N LEU A 228 0.72 15.18 0.59
CA LEU A 228 0.34 15.08 -0.81
C LEU A 228 1.28 14.16 -1.59
N PHE A 229 0.77 13.59 -2.68
CA PHE A 229 1.60 12.86 -3.63
C PHE A 229 2.70 13.76 -4.18
N ALA A 230 3.93 13.29 -4.08
CA ALA A 230 5.05 13.90 -4.78
C ALA A 230 5.47 12.95 -5.89
N ALA A 231 5.02 13.22 -7.12
CA ALA A 231 5.40 12.42 -8.27
C ALA A 231 6.93 12.33 -8.35
N ASN A 232 7.44 11.13 -8.64
CA ASN A 232 8.85 10.97 -8.94
C ASN A 232 9.24 11.96 -10.01
N ASP A 233 10.32 12.67 -9.75
CA ASP A 233 10.81 13.67 -10.66
C ASP A 233 11.58 12.99 -11.80
N VAL A 234 10.83 12.38 -12.72
CA VAL A 234 11.37 11.66 -13.89
C VAL A 234 12.17 12.59 -14.80
N PHE A 235 12.05 13.92 -14.62
CA PHE A 235 12.68 14.95 -15.44
C PHE A 235 13.71 15.82 -14.72
N GLY A 236 14.03 15.57 -13.44
CA GLY A 236 15.04 16.33 -12.70
C GLY A 236 14.70 17.83 -12.53
N LEU A 237 13.42 18.17 -12.36
CA LEU A 237 12.92 19.52 -12.12
C LEU A 237 12.88 19.93 -10.64
N ARG A 238 13.18 19.01 -9.71
CA ARG A 238 13.42 19.27 -8.29
C ARG A 238 14.86 19.81 -8.17
N SER A 239 14.95 21.13 -8.23
CA SER A 239 16.14 21.96 -7.96
C SER A 239 16.62 21.85 -6.52
#